data_AF-A0A9R1QR93-F1
#
_entry.id   AF-A0A9R1QR93-F1
#
_cell.length_a   1.000
_cell.length_b   1.000
_cell.length_c   1.000
_cell.angle_alpha   90.00
_cell.angle_beta   90.00
_cell.angle_gamma   90.00
#
_symmetry.space_group_name_H-M   'P 1'
#
loop_
_entity.id
_entity.type
_entity.pdbx_description
1 polymer ?
#
loop_
_entity_poly.entity_id
_entity_poly.type
_entity_poly.pdbx_seq_one_letter_code
_entity_poly.pdbx_strand_id
1 'polypeptide(L)'
;MAQLLWLALGVLLLASSVADAATANYTFTVQSMKINQLCNSTDIIAVNGQLPGPTIDVFEGDEVVVDVINASPYNLTIHWHGILQKLTPWADGPSMVTQCPIQPNGSYTYRFNVTGHEGTLWWHAHSSFLRATVYGPLIIRPRNGTAYPFPAPDQEVPVVLGEWWSQNVVDVEKDAVMAGQLPSHSDAFTVNGLTGQLVYTGAAPGSYYMAVEPHHTLSPAATTDASDGGSVATGILLYNGTSATATPAMPTMPNNSDSTTANDFYFGLRGLPAAVPSPVDVNMTIQLGLGQLPCDAAQTNCSVNAFAAAMNGVSFRLPTQMSLLEAQFGNASGVYTADFPDGVPPNGTAMVEGTKGLGTFAPGNTSAYNLVDPVARNTIAVPAGGWAVIRFVANNPGMWFFHCHLDAHVPMGLGMVFAVENGTTADSMLPPPPADLPMC
;
A
#
# COMPACT_ATOMS: atom_id res chain seq x y z
N MET A 1 -45.15 -45.29 -10.50
CA MET A 1 -44.13 -45.06 -9.44
C MET A 1 -42.71 -44.86 -9.97
N ALA A 2 -42.44 -44.97 -11.28
CA ALA A 2 -41.07 -44.78 -11.82
C ALA A 2 -40.74 -43.33 -12.24
N GLN A 3 -41.73 -42.43 -12.36
CA GLN A 3 -41.51 -41.03 -12.77
C GLN A 3 -41.19 -40.07 -11.60
N LEU A 4 -41.49 -40.46 -10.35
CA LEU A 4 -41.18 -39.64 -9.17
C LEU A 4 -39.73 -39.81 -8.68
N LEU A 5 -39.02 -40.89 -9.08
CA LEU A 5 -37.62 -41.10 -8.70
C LEU A 5 -36.65 -40.24 -9.52
N TRP A 6 -37.00 -39.84 -10.74
CA TRP A 6 -36.13 -39.03 -11.60
C TRP A 6 -36.15 -37.54 -11.26
N LEU A 7 -37.26 -37.04 -10.70
CA LEU A 7 -37.31 -35.66 -10.17
C LEU A 7 -36.53 -35.52 -8.86
N ALA A 8 -36.48 -36.56 -8.02
CA ALA A 8 -35.69 -36.53 -6.79
C ALA A 8 -34.17 -36.59 -7.06
N LEU A 9 -33.73 -37.34 -8.08
CA LEU A 9 -32.32 -37.34 -8.50
C LEU A 9 -31.92 -36.06 -9.25
N GLY A 10 -32.84 -35.43 -9.99
CA GLY A 10 -32.59 -34.16 -10.67
C GLY A 10 -32.46 -32.95 -9.73
N VAL A 11 -33.12 -32.98 -8.56
CA VAL A 11 -33.01 -31.92 -7.54
C VAL A 11 -31.77 -32.12 -6.65
N LEU A 12 -31.28 -33.35 -6.46
CA LEU A 12 -30.02 -33.58 -5.73
C LEU A 12 -28.74 -33.28 -6.55
N LEU A 13 -28.84 -33.18 -7.88
CA LEU A 13 -27.73 -32.81 -8.77
C LEU A 13 -27.66 -31.29 -9.07
N LEU A 14 -28.58 -30.50 -8.49
CA LEU A 14 -28.56 -29.02 -8.53
C LEU A 14 -28.09 -28.39 -7.22
N ALA A 15 -27.57 -29.18 -6.28
CA ALA A 15 -26.64 -28.67 -5.28
C ALA A 15 -25.27 -28.49 -5.95
N SER A 16 -25.21 -27.60 -6.94
CA SER A 16 -23.95 -26.99 -7.36
C SER A 16 -23.24 -26.53 -6.10
N SER A 17 -22.05 -27.07 -5.88
CA SER A 17 -21.13 -26.66 -4.82
C SER A 17 -20.92 -25.15 -4.92
N VAL A 18 -21.71 -24.39 -4.17
CA VAL A 18 -21.29 -23.08 -3.71
C VAL A 18 -20.10 -23.38 -2.82
N ALA A 19 -18.89 -23.15 -3.35
CA ALA A 19 -17.71 -23.08 -2.52
C ALA A 19 -17.99 -21.96 -1.50
N ASP A 20 -18.26 -22.35 -0.26
CA ASP A 20 -18.54 -21.42 0.81
C ASP A 20 -17.28 -20.58 1.03
N ALA A 21 -17.43 -19.26 1.16
CA ALA A 21 -16.31 -18.37 1.46
C ALA A 21 -15.72 -18.78 2.83
N ALA A 22 -14.41 -19.05 2.89
CA ALA A 22 -13.78 -19.45 4.14
C ALA A 22 -13.42 -18.22 4.97
N THR A 23 -13.49 -18.35 6.30
CA THR A 23 -12.92 -17.35 7.22
C THR A 23 -11.48 -17.75 7.58
N ALA A 24 -10.50 -16.97 7.13
CA ALA A 24 -9.11 -17.11 7.47
C ALA A 24 -8.77 -16.26 8.71
N ASN A 25 -8.32 -16.91 9.79
CA ASN A 25 -8.03 -16.25 11.06
C ASN A 25 -6.51 -16.18 11.28
N TYR A 26 -6.01 -15.00 11.66
CA TYR A 26 -4.61 -14.75 11.98
C TYR A 26 -4.50 -14.00 13.31
N THR A 27 -3.38 -14.18 13.99
CA THR A 27 -3.01 -13.38 15.17
C THR A 27 -1.66 -12.72 14.91
N PHE A 28 -1.63 -11.40 15.01
CA PHE A 28 -0.44 -10.58 14.81
C PHE A 28 -0.01 -9.99 16.15
N THR A 29 0.99 -10.59 16.78
CA THR A 29 1.64 -10.00 17.95
C THR A 29 2.76 -9.09 17.48
N VAL A 30 2.55 -7.78 17.62
CA VAL A 30 3.52 -6.75 17.22
C VAL A 30 4.40 -6.43 18.42
N GLN A 31 5.71 -6.70 18.33
CA GLN A 31 6.61 -6.62 19.48
C GLN A 31 8.05 -6.28 19.05
N SER A 32 8.89 -5.93 20.02
CA SER A 32 10.32 -5.79 19.78
C SER A 32 10.97 -7.13 19.41
N MET A 33 11.83 -7.11 18.41
CA MET A 33 12.64 -8.24 17.96
C MET A 33 14.07 -7.76 17.73
N LYS A 34 15.04 -8.54 18.21
CA LYS A 34 16.45 -8.30 17.92
C LYS A 34 16.83 -8.93 16.58
N ILE A 35 17.46 -8.16 15.71
CA ILE A 35 17.96 -8.63 14.41
C ILE A 35 19.41 -8.19 14.22
N ASN A 36 20.19 -8.99 13.49
CA ASN A 36 21.57 -8.66 13.14
C ASN A 36 21.64 -8.34 11.64
N GLN A 37 21.99 -7.12 11.29
CA GLN A 37 22.09 -6.64 9.92
C GLN A 37 23.23 -5.62 9.83
N LEU A 38 23.97 -5.63 8.71
CA LEU A 38 25.15 -4.77 8.53
C LEU A 38 26.18 -4.88 9.69
N CYS A 39 26.37 -6.10 10.21
CA CYS A 39 27.25 -6.41 11.35
C CYS A 39 26.88 -5.71 12.67
N ASN A 40 25.68 -5.12 12.76
CA ASN A 40 25.16 -4.50 13.97
C ASN A 40 23.93 -5.25 14.48
N SER A 41 23.72 -5.22 15.80
CA SER A 41 22.55 -5.82 16.45
C SER A 41 21.60 -4.71 16.87
N THR A 42 20.43 -4.66 16.24
CA THR A 42 19.43 -3.61 16.44
C THR A 42 18.11 -4.22 16.90
N ASP A 43 17.41 -3.53 17.78
CA ASP A 43 16.04 -3.88 18.16
C ASP A 43 15.06 -3.17 17.20
N ILE A 44 14.22 -3.94 16.53
CA ILE A 44 13.17 -3.47 15.61
C ILE A 44 11.80 -3.84 16.14
N ILE A 45 10.74 -3.29 15.54
CA ILE A 45 9.38 -3.76 15.77
C ILE A 45 9.01 -4.73 14.64
N ALA A 46 8.50 -5.90 15.00
CA ALA A 46 8.18 -6.96 14.07
C ALA A 46 6.86 -7.65 14.44
N VAL A 47 6.24 -8.29 13.46
CA VAL A 47 5.04 -9.11 13.67
C VAL A 47 5.47 -10.56 13.86
N ASN A 48 5.07 -11.18 14.97
CA ASN A 48 5.34 -12.58 15.28
C ASN A 48 6.83 -12.96 15.20
N GLY A 49 7.73 -12.00 15.50
CA GLY A 49 9.18 -12.20 15.44
C GLY A 49 9.73 -12.47 14.03
N GLN A 50 9.09 -11.90 12.99
CA GLN A 50 9.49 -12.08 11.59
C GLN A 50 9.69 -10.74 10.88
N LEU A 51 10.71 -10.67 10.02
CA LEU A 51 10.95 -9.60 9.06
C LEU A 51 11.31 -10.23 7.70
N PRO A 52 10.52 -10.01 6.62
CA PRO A 52 9.17 -9.44 6.63
C PRO A 52 8.26 -10.25 7.55
N GLY A 53 7.15 -9.65 7.98
CA GLY A 53 6.14 -10.34 8.76
C GLY A 53 5.44 -11.49 8.01
N PRO A 54 4.56 -12.23 8.71
CA PRO A 54 3.90 -13.40 8.14
C PRO A 54 3.09 -13.06 6.88
N THR A 55 3.12 -13.97 5.91
CA THR A 55 2.28 -13.88 4.72
C THR A 55 0.84 -14.24 5.06
N ILE A 56 -0.11 -13.41 4.63
CA ILE A 56 -1.51 -13.78 4.53
C ILE A 56 -1.69 -14.43 3.15
N ASP A 57 -2.22 -15.65 3.12
CA ASP A 57 -2.41 -16.46 1.90
C ASP A 57 -3.83 -17.03 1.92
N VAL A 58 -4.69 -16.47 1.07
CA VAL A 58 -6.14 -16.71 1.06
C VAL A 58 -6.65 -16.83 -0.38
N PHE A 59 -7.91 -17.25 -0.55
CA PHE A 59 -8.56 -17.35 -1.85
C PHE A 59 -9.51 -16.17 -2.09
N GLU A 60 -9.71 -15.78 -3.34
CA GLU A 60 -10.68 -14.75 -3.69
C GLU A 60 -12.08 -15.13 -3.17
N GLY A 61 -12.69 -14.20 -2.45
CA GLY A 61 -13.98 -14.38 -1.79
C GLY A 61 -13.91 -14.72 -0.30
N ASP A 62 -12.74 -15.08 0.24
CA ASP A 62 -12.58 -15.36 1.67
C ASP A 62 -12.83 -14.11 2.55
N GLU A 63 -13.19 -14.37 3.81
CA GLU A 63 -13.16 -13.37 4.88
C GLU A 63 -11.84 -13.51 5.63
N VAL A 64 -11.17 -12.40 5.88
CA VAL A 64 -9.93 -12.32 6.64
C VAL A 64 -10.21 -11.66 7.98
N VAL A 65 -9.79 -12.33 9.04
CA VAL A 65 -9.88 -11.85 10.42
C VAL A 65 -8.47 -11.84 11.01
N VAL A 66 -8.01 -10.67 11.42
CA VAL A 66 -6.68 -10.52 12.04
C VAL A 66 -6.79 -9.85 13.41
N ASP A 67 -6.49 -10.63 14.45
CA ASP A 67 -6.36 -10.14 15.81
C ASP A 67 -4.97 -9.50 15.97
N VAL A 68 -4.90 -8.17 15.98
CA VAL A 68 -3.63 -7.45 16.18
C VAL A 68 -3.47 -7.12 17.66
N ILE A 69 -2.39 -7.62 18.26
CA ILE A 69 -2.01 -7.39 19.65
C ILE A 69 -0.76 -6.51 19.65
N ASN A 70 -0.89 -5.28 20.18
CA ASN A 70 0.23 -4.36 20.27
C ASN A 70 1.01 -4.58 21.57
N ALA A 71 2.07 -5.38 21.51
CA ALA A 71 3.04 -5.54 22.58
C ALA A 71 4.31 -4.66 22.36
N SER A 72 4.25 -3.72 21.43
CA SER A 72 5.32 -2.76 21.16
C SER A 72 5.19 -1.51 22.05
N PRO A 73 6.25 -0.69 22.18
CA PRO A 73 6.19 0.55 22.96
C PRO A 73 5.52 1.71 22.20
N TYR A 74 5.05 1.50 20.96
CA TYR A 74 4.52 2.56 20.10
C TYR A 74 3.03 2.40 19.83
N ASN A 75 2.36 3.52 19.63
CA ASN A 75 1.02 3.55 19.03
C ASN A 75 1.11 3.04 17.59
N LEU A 76 0.24 2.10 17.21
CA LEU A 76 0.29 1.55 15.85
C LEU A 76 -1.08 1.21 15.27
N THR A 77 -1.12 1.15 13.95
CA THR A 77 -2.21 0.57 13.16
C THR A 77 -1.64 -0.30 12.04
N ILE A 78 -2.46 -1.20 11.47
CA ILE A 78 -2.08 -2.03 10.33
C ILE A 78 -3.05 -1.73 9.18
N HIS A 79 -2.50 -1.48 8.00
CA HIS A 79 -3.24 -1.27 6.76
C HIS A 79 -3.04 -2.44 5.79
N TRP A 80 -4.13 -2.82 5.13
CA TRP A 80 -4.20 -3.91 4.16
C TRP A 80 -4.12 -3.33 2.75
N HIS A 81 -2.91 -2.94 2.34
CA HIS A 81 -2.67 -2.14 1.14
C HIS A 81 -3.28 -2.77 -0.11
N GLY A 82 -4.24 -2.06 -0.70
CA GLY A 82 -4.91 -2.45 -1.93
C GLY A 82 -6.18 -3.27 -1.75
N ILE A 83 -6.54 -3.64 -0.51
CA ILE A 83 -7.86 -4.19 -0.19
C ILE A 83 -8.90 -3.07 -0.31
N LEU A 84 -9.98 -3.32 -1.06
CA LEU A 84 -11.03 -2.33 -1.31
C LEU A 84 -11.85 -1.95 -0.06
N GLN A 85 -11.81 -2.75 1.00
CA GLN A 85 -12.52 -2.52 2.27
C GLN A 85 -14.01 -2.21 2.07
N LYS A 86 -14.69 -2.98 1.21
CA LYS A 86 -16.11 -2.76 0.90
C LYS A 86 -16.94 -2.93 2.18
N LEU A 87 -17.53 -1.83 2.65
CA LEU A 87 -18.30 -1.76 3.90
C LEU A 87 -17.51 -2.17 5.15
N THR A 88 -16.17 -2.15 5.08
CA THR A 88 -15.30 -2.38 6.23
C THR A 88 -14.25 -1.28 6.41
N PRO A 89 -14.58 0.03 6.22
CA PRO A 89 -13.58 1.10 6.32
C PRO A 89 -12.95 1.21 7.72
N TRP A 90 -13.65 0.76 8.77
CA TRP A 90 -13.10 0.66 10.13
C TRP A 90 -11.92 -0.31 10.25
N ALA A 91 -11.76 -1.23 9.30
CA ALA A 91 -10.64 -2.16 9.21
C ALA A 91 -9.58 -1.71 8.20
N ASP A 92 -9.65 -0.48 7.67
CA ASP A 92 -8.69 0.00 6.67
C ASP A 92 -7.31 0.26 7.27
N GLY A 93 -7.23 0.92 8.44
CA GLY A 93 -5.98 1.05 9.20
C GLY A 93 -5.26 2.41 9.21
N PRO A 94 -5.36 3.34 8.23
CA PRO A 94 -4.63 4.61 8.30
C PRO A 94 -4.94 5.40 9.58
N SER A 95 -3.90 5.58 10.42
CA SER A 95 -4.03 6.16 11.76
C SER A 95 -4.58 7.59 11.69
N MET A 96 -5.54 7.92 12.54
CA MET A 96 -6.29 9.19 12.59
C MET A 96 -7.13 9.50 11.33
N VAL A 97 -7.16 8.63 10.32
CA VAL A 97 -8.13 8.72 9.21
C VAL A 97 -9.30 7.79 9.48
N THR A 98 -9.07 6.48 9.59
CA THR A 98 -10.14 5.48 9.74
C THR A 98 -10.28 4.94 11.16
N GLN A 99 -9.25 5.10 11.98
CA GLN A 99 -9.26 4.70 13.39
C GLN A 99 -8.23 5.49 14.19
N CYS A 100 -8.41 5.53 15.51
CA CYS A 100 -7.31 5.86 16.42
C CYS A 100 -6.32 4.69 16.55
N PRO A 101 -5.07 4.98 16.95
CA PRO A 101 -4.05 3.95 17.01
C PRO A 101 -4.29 2.96 18.16
N ILE A 102 -3.97 1.69 17.91
CA ILE A 102 -3.91 0.66 18.94
C ILE A 102 -2.78 1.04 19.90
N GLN A 103 -3.11 1.40 21.14
CA GLN A 103 -2.12 1.78 22.16
C GLN A 103 -1.25 0.58 22.57
N PRO A 104 -0.06 0.80 23.16
CA PRO A 104 0.70 -0.25 23.81
C PRO A 104 -0.15 -1.06 24.80
N ASN A 105 -0.04 -2.38 24.72
CA ASN A 105 -0.87 -3.38 25.43
C ASN A 105 -2.34 -3.43 25.01
N GLY A 106 -2.74 -2.70 23.97
CA GLY A 106 -4.05 -2.78 23.35
C GLY A 106 -4.14 -3.86 22.27
N SER A 107 -5.35 -4.14 21.80
CA SER A 107 -5.60 -5.00 20.66
C SER A 107 -6.78 -4.48 19.83
N TYR A 108 -6.82 -4.88 18.56
CA TYR A 108 -7.94 -4.61 17.67
C TYR A 108 -8.09 -5.72 16.64
N THR A 109 -9.34 -6.08 16.33
CA THR A 109 -9.64 -7.12 15.36
C THR A 109 -10.03 -6.51 14.01
N TYR A 110 -9.19 -6.70 13.00
CA TYR A 110 -9.52 -6.32 11.63
C TYR A 110 -10.34 -7.43 10.98
N ARG A 111 -11.48 -7.08 10.37
CA ARG A 111 -12.37 -8.01 9.66
C ARG A 111 -12.74 -7.43 8.30
N PHE A 112 -12.43 -8.13 7.23
CA PHE A 112 -12.72 -7.68 5.87
C PHE A 112 -12.79 -8.87 4.90
N ASN A 113 -13.49 -8.70 3.78
CA ASN A 113 -13.49 -9.70 2.70
C ASN A 113 -12.49 -9.30 1.61
N VAL A 114 -11.99 -10.32 0.90
CA VAL A 114 -11.09 -10.12 -0.25
C VAL A 114 -11.82 -10.30 -1.59
N THR A 115 -13.14 -10.13 -1.60
CA THR A 115 -13.95 -10.32 -2.82
C THR A 115 -13.56 -9.29 -3.90
N GLY A 116 -13.37 -9.78 -5.13
CA GLY A 116 -12.96 -8.96 -6.28
C GLY A 116 -11.46 -8.66 -6.34
N HIS A 117 -10.63 -9.38 -5.59
CA HIS A 117 -9.18 -9.28 -5.64
C HIS A 117 -8.57 -10.63 -6.06
N GLU A 118 -7.54 -10.59 -6.89
CA GLU A 118 -6.72 -11.75 -7.22
C GLU A 118 -5.30 -11.23 -7.50
N GLY A 119 -4.28 -11.91 -6.97
CA GLY A 119 -2.88 -11.57 -7.14
C GLY A 119 -2.16 -11.18 -5.84
N THR A 120 -1.14 -10.34 -5.98
CA THR A 120 -0.23 -9.97 -4.89
C THR A 120 -0.56 -8.57 -4.37
N LEU A 121 -0.93 -8.51 -3.11
CA LEU A 121 -1.01 -7.30 -2.29
C LEU A 121 -0.03 -7.44 -1.12
N TRP A 122 -0.15 -6.56 -0.14
CA TRP A 122 0.69 -6.55 1.04
C TRP A 122 -0.02 -5.81 2.17
N TRP A 123 0.45 -6.02 3.39
CA TRP A 123 0.00 -5.29 4.56
C TRP A 123 1.20 -4.56 5.18
N HIS A 124 0.95 -3.45 5.85
CA HIS A 124 2.00 -2.69 6.52
C HIS A 124 1.44 -1.83 7.66
N ALA A 125 2.29 -1.44 8.60
CA ALA A 125 1.89 -0.44 9.59
C ALA A 125 1.52 0.90 8.92
N HIS A 126 0.49 1.58 9.39
CA HIS A 126 0.06 2.87 8.82
C HIS A 126 0.05 3.97 9.91
N SER A 127 1.18 4.01 10.59
CA SER A 127 1.43 4.83 11.77
C SER A 127 2.95 4.98 11.92
N SER A 128 3.45 6.21 11.92
CA SER A 128 4.90 6.49 11.93
C SER A 128 5.63 5.81 10.76
N PHE A 129 6.96 5.76 10.78
CA PHE A 129 7.79 5.00 9.84
C PHE A 129 7.87 3.51 10.19
N LEU A 130 6.96 3.00 11.04
CA LEU A 130 6.98 1.61 11.50
C LEU A 130 6.89 0.60 10.34
N ARG A 131 6.30 0.96 9.19
CA ARG A 131 6.27 0.08 8.02
C ARG A 131 7.64 -0.22 7.41
N ALA A 132 8.71 0.44 7.83
CA ALA A 132 10.07 0.04 7.49
C ALA A 132 10.42 -1.37 8.02
N THR A 133 9.70 -1.86 9.05
CA THR A 133 9.93 -3.20 9.65
C THR A 133 8.63 -3.98 9.93
N VAL A 134 7.49 -3.30 10.01
CA VAL A 134 6.16 -3.90 10.22
C VAL A 134 5.42 -3.95 8.88
N TYR A 135 5.69 -4.97 8.08
CA TYR A 135 5.07 -5.21 6.78
C TYR A 135 5.14 -6.69 6.39
N GLY A 136 4.29 -7.15 5.48
CA GLY A 136 4.37 -8.50 4.94
C GLY A 136 3.47 -8.73 3.72
N PRO A 137 3.65 -9.86 3.02
CA PRO A 137 2.87 -10.16 1.82
C PRO A 137 1.40 -10.50 2.14
N LEU A 138 0.51 -10.17 1.21
CA LEU A 138 -0.90 -10.57 1.21
C LEU A 138 -1.21 -11.16 -0.17
N ILE A 139 -1.26 -12.48 -0.26
CA ILE A 139 -1.48 -13.24 -1.51
C ILE A 139 -2.93 -13.68 -1.56
N ILE A 140 -3.61 -13.36 -2.68
CA ILE A 140 -5.00 -13.72 -2.93
C ILE A 140 -5.04 -14.60 -4.18
N ARG A 141 -5.22 -15.89 -3.96
CA ARG A 141 -5.29 -16.91 -5.01
C ARG A 141 -6.62 -16.85 -5.76
N PRO A 142 -6.72 -17.40 -6.98
CA PRO A 142 -7.98 -17.52 -7.69
C PRO A 142 -9.00 -18.24 -6.81
N ARG A 143 -10.27 -17.81 -6.86
CA ARG A 143 -11.37 -18.43 -6.11
C ARG A 143 -11.29 -19.95 -6.17
N ASN A 144 -11.59 -20.64 -5.06
CA ASN A 144 -11.52 -22.10 -5.03
C ASN A 144 -12.36 -22.73 -6.17
N GLY A 145 -11.71 -23.57 -6.99
CA GLY A 145 -12.31 -24.17 -8.19
C GLY A 145 -12.12 -23.37 -9.49
N THR A 146 -11.50 -22.18 -9.45
CA THR A 146 -11.05 -21.44 -10.63
C THR A 146 -9.52 -21.57 -10.80
N ALA A 147 -9.02 -21.19 -11.96
CA ALA A 147 -7.60 -21.24 -12.29
C ALA A 147 -7.12 -19.86 -12.72
N TYR A 148 -5.81 -19.61 -12.58
CA TYR A 148 -5.17 -18.44 -13.16
C TYR A 148 -5.46 -18.33 -14.67
N PRO A 149 -5.45 -17.12 -15.24
CA PRO A 149 -5.58 -16.91 -16.68
C PRO A 149 -4.31 -17.34 -17.46
N PHE A 150 -3.33 -17.95 -16.80
CA PHE A 150 -2.08 -18.46 -17.34
C PHE A 150 -1.78 -19.84 -16.72
N PRO A 151 -0.87 -20.64 -17.31
CA PRO A 151 -0.47 -21.93 -16.74
C PRO A 151 -0.03 -21.79 -15.29
N ALA A 152 -0.56 -22.63 -14.40
CA ALA A 152 -0.21 -22.58 -12.99
C ALA A 152 1.32 -22.68 -12.80
N PRO A 153 1.94 -21.77 -12.04
CA PRO A 153 3.37 -21.80 -11.81
C PRO A 153 3.76 -23.01 -10.98
N ASP A 154 4.96 -23.56 -11.23
CA ASP A 154 5.49 -24.68 -10.43
C ASP A 154 5.76 -24.27 -8.98
N GLN A 155 6.15 -23.01 -8.76
CA GLN A 155 6.38 -22.39 -7.46
C GLN A 155 6.07 -20.90 -7.50
N GLU A 156 5.63 -20.37 -6.36
CA GLU A 156 5.41 -18.94 -6.13
C GLU A 156 6.26 -18.52 -4.93
N VAL A 157 7.09 -17.49 -5.11
CA VAL A 157 7.97 -16.97 -4.04
C VAL A 157 7.76 -15.46 -3.93
N PRO A 158 7.26 -14.96 -2.78
CA PRO A 158 7.19 -13.52 -2.55
C PRO A 158 8.58 -12.87 -2.54
N VAL A 159 8.69 -11.75 -3.24
CA VAL A 159 9.89 -10.89 -3.25
C VAL A 159 9.46 -9.52 -2.77
N VAL A 160 9.81 -9.19 -1.54
CA VAL A 160 9.47 -7.91 -0.92
C VAL A 160 10.71 -7.02 -0.92
N LEU A 161 10.58 -5.83 -1.49
CA LEU A 161 11.64 -4.83 -1.50
C LEU A 161 11.45 -3.88 -0.34
N GLY A 162 12.56 -3.48 0.30
CA GLY A 162 12.50 -2.55 1.42
C GLY A 162 13.81 -1.83 1.65
N GLU A 163 13.84 -1.11 2.76
CA GLU A 163 14.96 -0.30 3.21
C GLU A 163 15.30 -0.64 4.66
N TRP A 164 16.56 -0.42 5.04
CA TRP A 164 17.08 -0.70 6.38
C TRP A 164 17.74 0.54 6.97
N TRP A 165 17.36 0.88 8.20
CA TRP A 165 18.05 1.84 9.05
C TRP A 165 18.59 1.11 10.28
N SER A 166 19.83 1.41 10.65
CA SER A 166 20.45 0.99 11.89
C SER A 166 19.91 1.80 13.08
N GLN A 167 19.44 3.01 12.82
CA GLN A 167 18.70 3.85 13.78
C GLN A 167 17.25 3.36 13.91
N ASN A 168 16.65 3.58 15.08
CA ASN A 168 15.22 3.37 15.28
C ASN A 168 14.41 4.26 14.32
N VAL A 169 13.56 3.65 13.49
CA VAL A 169 12.83 4.35 12.42
C VAL A 169 11.80 5.36 12.94
N VAL A 170 11.26 5.16 14.15
CA VAL A 170 10.38 6.15 14.80
C VAL A 170 11.17 7.39 15.18
N ASP A 171 12.43 7.21 15.62
CA ASP A 171 13.32 8.34 15.92
C ASP A 171 13.78 9.04 14.63
N VAL A 172 14.03 8.30 13.53
CA VAL A 172 14.34 8.88 12.21
C VAL A 172 13.24 9.85 11.75
N GLU A 173 11.97 9.42 11.84
CA GLU A 173 10.83 10.28 11.53
C GLU A 173 10.76 11.47 12.48
N LYS A 174 10.83 11.21 13.79
CA LYS A 174 10.68 12.23 14.82
C LYS A 174 11.75 13.32 14.68
N ASP A 175 13.00 12.95 14.48
CA ASP A 175 14.11 13.89 14.33
C ASP A 175 13.90 14.77 13.09
N ALA A 176 13.46 14.18 11.97
CA ALA A 176 13.14 14.90 10.75
C ALA A 176 12.00 15.92 10.95
N VAL A 177 10.89 15.46 11.54
CA VAL A 177 9.72 16.30 11.81
C VAL A 177 10.08 17.43 12.77
N MET A 178 10.79 17.15 13.87
CA MET A 178 11.15 18.16 14.86
C MET A 178 12.15 19.20 14.34
N ALA A 179 13.02 18.81 13.40
CA ALA A 179 13.96 19.72 12.73
C ALA A 179 13.33 20.46 11.52
N GLY A 180 12.15 20.03 11.06
CA GLY A 180 11.56 20.50 9.81
C GLY A 180 12.40 20.16 8.58
N GLN A 181 13.15 19.05 8.64
CA GLN A 181 14.06 18.57 7.59
C GLN A 181 13.55 17.28 6.96
N LEU A 182 14.16 16.86 5.85
CA LEU A 182 14.00 15.51 5.33
C LEU A 182 14.64 14.49 6.29
N PRO A 183 14.10 13.26 6.39
CA PRO A 183 14.69 12.21 7.22
C PRO A 183 16.07 11.79 6.71
N SER A 184 16.86 11.20 7.62
CA SER A 184 18.11 10.55 7.24
C SER A 184 17.83 9.39 6.27
N HIS A 185 18.75 9.21 5.33
CA HIS A 185 18.68 8.15 4.35
C HIS A 185 18.84 6.76 4.97
N SER A 186 18.35 5.73 4.26
CA SER A 186 18.53 4.35 4.67
C SER A 186 20.01 3.95 4.56
N ASP A 187 20.44 3.03 5.42
CA ASP A 187 21.80 2.47 5.37
C ASP A 187 21.94 1.43 4.24
N ALA A 188 20.84 0.77 3.88
CA ALA A 188 20.82 -0.23 2.81
C ALA A 188 19.42 -0.53 2.27
N PHE A 189 19.35 -0.95 1.00
CA PHE A 189 18.19 -1.62 0.45
C PHE A 189 18.15 -3.09 0.84
N THR A 190 16.96 -3.68 0.85
CA THR A 190 16.75 -5.08 1.24
C THR A 190 15.86 -5.84 0.26
N VAL A 191 16.13 -7.14 0.14
CA VAL A 191 15.23 -8.12 -0.49
C VAL A 191 14.79 -9.09 0.60
N ASN A 192 13.47 -9.17 0.81
CA ASN A 192 12.82 -9.85 1.92
C ASN A 192 13.50 -9.57 3.26
N GLY A 193 13.65 -8.29 3.61
CA GLY A 193 14.18 -7.85 4.89
C GLY A 193 15.70 -7.99 5.06
N LEU A 194 16.42 -8.58 4.10
CA LEU A 194 17.87 -8.80 4.18
C LEU A 194 18.64 -7.98 3.14
N THR A 195 19.84 -7.52 3.48
CA THR A 195 20.74 -6.79 2.55
C THR A 195 21.46 -7.73 1.57
N GLY A 196 21.28 -9.05 1.71
CA GLY A 196 21.72 -10.09 0.79
C GLY A 196 20.93 -11.37 1.04
N GLN A 197 20.15 -11.84 0.06
CA GLN A 197 19.26 -13.00 0.24
C GLN A 197 19.64 -14.17 -0.68
N LEU A 198 19.43 -15.42 -0.23
CA LEU A 198 19.38 -16.60 -1.10
C LEU A 198 17.91 -17.00 -1.33
N VAL A 199 17.50 -17.15 -2.58
CA VAL A 199 16.18 -17.59 -3.05
C VAL A 199 16.35 -18.85 -3.90
N TYR A 200 15.65 -19.94 -3.57
CA TYR A 200 15.76 -21.20 -4.31
C TYR A 200 14.67 -21.30 -5.38
N THR A 201 15.01 -21.78 -6.59
CA THR A 201 14.03 -21.99 -7.70
C THR A 201 14.28 -23.28 -8.49
N GLY A 202 13.29 -23.70 -9.29
CA GLY A 202 13.25 -25.02 -9.92
C GLY A 202 13.47 -25.12 -11.44
N ALA A 203 13.88 -24.06 -12.16
CA ALA A 203 14.07 -24.09 -13.63
C ALA A 203 15.52 -24.49 -14.09
N ALA A 204 15.97 -24.12 -15.31
CA ALA A 204 17.20 -24.65 -15.92
C ALA A 204 18.50 -24.35 -15.12
N PRO A 205 19.56 -25.18 -15.19
CA PRO A 205 20.69 -25.13 -14.23
C PRO A 205 21.52 -23.83 -14.30
N GLY A 206 21.66 -23.13 -13.16
CA GLY A 206 22.58 -21.99 -12.99
C GLY A 206 22.54 -21.37 -11.58
N SER A 207 23.23 -20.23 -11.39
CA SER A 207 23.03 -19.29 -10.27
C SER A 207 23.02 -17.86 -10.83
N TYR A 208 22.05 -17.04 -10.42
CA TYR A 208 21.87 -15.68 -10.94
C TYR A 208 21.59 -14.70 -9.82
N TYR A 209 22.12 -13.49 -9.92
CA TYR A 209 21.69 -12.41 -9.04
C TYR A 209 20.36 -11.83 -9.52
N MET A 210 19.43 -11.66 -8.57
CA MET A 210 18.42 -10.62 -8.59
C MET A 210 19.08 -9.36 -8.01
N ALA A 211 18.96 -8.23 -8.69
CA ALA A 211 19.57 -6.97 -8.27
C ALA A 211 18.51 -5.87 -8.26
N VAL A 212 18.58 -5.00 -7.25
CA VAL A 212 17.63 -3.92 -7.02
C VAL A 212 18.41 -2.64 -6.76
N GLU A 213 18.08 -1.61 -7.54
CA GLU A 213 18.61 -0.25 -7.41
C GLU A 213 17.44 0.74 -7.60
N PRO A 214 17.36 1.82 -6.80
CA PRO A 214 16.32 2.82 -6.96
C PRO A 214 16.47 3.61 -8.27
N HIS A 215 15.36 4.04 -8.86
CA HIS A 215 15.35 5.07 -9.90
C HIS A 215 15.07 6.44 -9.28
N HIS A 216 15.83 7.46 -9.64
CA HIS A 216 15.63 8.83 -9.15
C HIS A 216 15.90 9.88 -10.23
N THR A 217 15.21 11.01 -10.13
CA THR A 217 15.29 12.11 -11.13
C THR A 217 15.89 13.39 -10.57
N LEU A 218 16.41 13.35 -9.34
CA LEU A 218 17.07 14.47 -8.67
C LEU A 218 18.57 14.50 -9.03
N SER A 219 19.17 15.69 -9.02
CA SER A 219 20.61 15.84 -9.28
C SER A 219 21.43 15.09 -8.22
N PRO A 220 22.58 14.48 -8.57
CA PRO A 220 23.48 13.81 -7.62
C PRO A 220 23.96 14.68 -6.44
N ALA A 221 23.79 16.00 -6.52
CA ALA A 221 24.13 16.91 -5.43
C ALA A 221 23.03 17.02 -4.34
N ALA A 222 21.85 16.40 -4.56
CA ALA A 222 20.69 16.47 -3.68
C ALA A 222 20.30 15.11 -3.06
N THR A 223 21.07 14.05 -3.30
CA THR A 223 20.64 12.66 -3.06
C THR A 223 21.70 11.82 -2.37
N THR A 224 22.27 12.23 -1.23
CA THR A 224 23.19 11.36 -0.45
C THR A 224 22.47 10.19 0.24
N ASP A 225 21.57 9.51 -0.47
CA ASP A 225 20.91 8.26 -0.13
C ASP A 225 21.86 7.07 -0.35
N ALA A 226 21.46 5.89 0.10
CA ALA A 226 22.09 4.63 -0.30
C ALA A 226 22.24 4.51 -1.85
N SER A 227 21.47 5.29 -2.62
CA SER A 227 21.59 5.46 -4.08
C SER A 227 22.88 6.16 -4.54
N ASP A 228 23.47 7.08 -3.77
CA ASP A 228 24.71 7.78 -4.16
C ASP A 228 25.97 6.94 -3.87
N GLY A 229 25.84 5.91 -3.04
CA GLY A 229 26.89 4.92 -2.77
C GLY A 229 26.91 3.73 -3.74
N GLY A 230 25.96 3.64 -4.68
CA GLY A 230 25.79 2.46 -5.52
C GLY A 230 25.40 1.20 -4.74
N SER A 231 24.65 1.36 -3.64
CA SER A 231 24.18 0.21 -2.86
C SER A 231 23.11 -0.52 -3.66
N VAL A 232 23.46 -1.69 -4.18
CA VAL A 232 22.55 -2.60 -4.88
C VAL A 232 22.15 -3.69 -3.91
N ALA A 233 20.87 -3.80 -3.59
CA ALA A 233 20.38 -4.98 -2.87
C ALA A 233 20.38 -6.18 -3.80
N THR A 234 20.88 -7.31 -3.33
CA THR A 234 20.97 -8.53 -4.13
C THR A 234 20.27 -9.71 -3.48
N GLY A 235 19.58 -10.48 -4.31
CA GLY A 235 19.14 -11.84 -4.01
C GLY A 235 19.86 -12.82 -4.94
N ILE A 236 20.08 -14.06 -4.53
CA ILE A 236 20.63 -15.11 -5.41
C ILE A 236 19.52 -16.09 -5.71
N LEU A 237 19.18 -16.25 -6.99
CA LEU A 237 18.34 -17.35 -7.46
C LEU A 237 19.23 -18.58 -7.67
N LEU A 238 19.13 -19.55 -6.76
CA LEU A 238 19.87 -20.82 -6.82
C LEU A 238 18.97 -21.95 -7.29
N TYR A 239 19.39 -22.61 -8.35
CA TYR A 239 18.66 -23.72 -8.95
C TYR A 239 18.96 -25.04 -8.24
N ASN A 240 17.96 -25.92 -8.12
CA ASN A 240 18.19 -27.22 -7.48
C ASN A 240 19.21 -28.06 -8.27
N GLY A 241 20.20 -28.63 -7.57
CA GLY A 241 21.28 -29.41 -8.16
C GLY A 241 22.50 -28.61 -8.62
N THR A 242 22.54 -27.28 -8.43
CA THR A 242 23.75 -26.47 -8.63
C THR A 242 24.48 -26.18 -7.32
N SER A 243 25.81 -26.22 -7.36
CA SER A 243 26.65 -25.85 -6.23
C SER A 243 26.74 -24.31 -6.15
N ALA A 244 26.49 -23.72 -4.99
CA ALA A 244 26.62 -22.29 -4.73
C ALA A 244 28.07 -21.75 -4.82
N THR A 245 29.02 -22.57 -5.29
CA THR A 245 30.46 -22.25 -5.35
C THR A 245 30.84 -21.33 -6.51
N ALA A 246 29.99 -21.17 -7.53
CA ALA A 246 30.24 -20.23 -8.62
C ALA A 246 29.58 -18.88 -8.34
N THR A 247 30.33 -17.79 -8.48
CA THR A 247 29.81 -16.41 -8.36
C THR A 247 28.65 -16.22 -9.36
N PRO A 248 27.43 -15.89 -8.89
CA PRO A 248 26.30 -15.67 -9.77
C PRO A 248 26.55 -14.50 -10.75
N ALA A 249 25.94 -14.56 -11.93
CA ALA A 249 26.02 -13.46 -12.90
C ALA A 249 25.16 -12.28 -12.44
N MET A 250 25.74 -11.06 -12.44
CA MET A 250 25.00 -9.81 -12.21
C MET A 250 24.24 -9.40 -13.48
N PRO A 251 22.96 -8.97 -13.37
CA PRO A 251 22.23 -8.43 -14.51
C PRO A 251 22.77 -7.05 -14.91
N THR A 252 22.61 -6.70 -16.19
CA THR A 252 22.84 -5.32 -16.65
C THR A 252 21.63 -4.46 -16.28
N MET A 253 21.84 -3.46 -15.42
CA MET A 253 20.80 -2.53 -14.98
C MET A 253 20.90 -1.22 -15.79
N PRO A 254 19.76 -0.55 -16.10
CA PRO A 254 19.77 0.82 -16.59
C PRO A 254 20.45 1.76 -15.60
N ASN A 255 20.90 2.93 -16.07
CA ASN A 255 21.36 3.97 -15.15
C ASN A 255 20.19 4.41 -14.25
N ASN A 256 20.43 4.55 -12.95
CA ASN A 256 19.40 4.94 -11.98
C ASN A 256 18.74 6.30 -12.25
N SER A 257 19.35 7.17 -13.06
CA SER A 257 18.78 8.45 -13.50
C SER A 257 18.08 8.41 -14.87
N ASP A 258 18.04 7.25 -15.53
CA ASP A 258 17.44 7.08 -16.87
C ASP A 258 15.90 7.13 -16.82
N SER A 259 15.39 8.35 -16.87
CA SER A 259 13.94 8.61 -16.91
C SER A 259 13.29 8.13 -18.20
N THR A 260 14.03 7.94 -19.29
CA THR A 260 13.45 7.50 -20.57
C THR A 260 13.06 6.04 -20.44
N THR A 261 14.00 5.19 -20.04
CA THR A 261 13.75 3.75 -19.82
C THR A 261 12.67 3.53 -18.76
N ALA A 262 12.70 4.30 -17.66
CA ALA A 262 11.68 4.21 -16.61
C ALA A 262 10.28 4.58 -17.13
N ASN A 263 10.15 5.70 -17.84
CA ASN A 263 8.87 6.15 -18.38
C ASN A 263 8.34 5.19 -19.46
N ASP A 264 9.20 4.68 -20.35
CA ASP A 264 8.80 3.71 -21.38
C ASP A 264 8.20 2.44 -20.76
N PHE A 265 8.80 1.93 -19.68
CA PHE A 265 8.25 0.83 -18.91
C PHE A 265 6.88 1.19 -18.30
N TYR A 266 6.82 2.28 -17.54
CA TYR A 266 5.59 2.66 -16.81
C TYR A 266 4.42 3.04 -17.72
N PHE A 267 4.69 3.70 -18.86
CA PHE A 267 3.68 4.14 -19.82
C PHE A 267 3.27 2.99 -20.77
N GLY A 268 4.10 1.96 -20.88
CA GLY A 268 3.84 0.75 -21.66
C GLY A 268 2.89 -0.25 -20.99
N LEU A 269 2.62 -0.12 -19.68
CA LEU A 269 1.74 -1.05 -18.97
C LEU A 269 0.31 -1.02 -19.52
N ARG A 270 -0.31 -2.19 -19.67
CA ARG A 270 -1.69 -2.40 -20.13
C ARG A 270 -2.39 -3.40 -19.22
N GLY A 271 -3.68 -3.17 -19.00
CA GLY A 271 -4.52 -4.04 -18.19
C GLY A 271 -5.05 -5.21 -19.01
N LEU A 272 -5.57 -6.23 -18.32
CA LEU A 272 -6.53 -7.13 -18.95
C LEU A 272 -7.80 -6.32 -19.29
N PRO A 273 -8.50 -6.60 -20.40
CA PRO A 273 -9.68 -5.84 -20.79
C PRO A 273 -10.69 -5.72 -19.65
N ALA A 274 -10.94 -4.49 -19.21
CA ALA A 274 -11.84 -4.17 -18.10
C ALA A 274 -12.72 -2.97 -18.46
N ALA A 275 -13.91 -2.91 -17.88
CA ALA A 275 -14.80 -1.78 -18.09
C ALA A 275 -14.20 -0.51 -17.47
N VAL A 276 -14.03 0.53 -18.29
CA VAL A 276 -13.59 1.85 -17.82
C VAL A 276 -14.82 2.66 -17.40
N PRO A 277 -14.83 3.25 -16.18
CA PRO A 277 -15.95 4.08 -15.75
C PRO A 277 -16.29 5.19 -16.76
N SER A 278 -17.57 5.25 -17.16
CA SER A 278 -18.12 6.19 -18.12
C SER A 278 -19.66 6.28 -17.98
N PRO A 279 -20.29 7.47 -18.12
CA PRO A 279 -19.65 8.78 -18.30
C PRO A 279 -18.88 9.23 -17.04
N VAL A 280 -18.08 10.29 -17.16
CA VAL A 280 -17.40 10.91 -16.02
C VAL A 280 -18.30 11.99 -15.44
N ASP A 281 -18.73 11.81 -14.19
CA ASP A 281 -19.62 12.74 -13.50
C ASP A 281 -18.87 13.96 -12.93
N VAL A 282 -17.65 13.74 -12.44
CA VAL A 282 -16.80 14.76 -11.79
C VAL A 282 -15.38 14.69 -12.35
N ASN A 283 -14.81 15.85 -12.69
CA ASN A 283 -13.40 15.99 -13.05
C ASN A 283 -12.67 16.79 -11.97
N MET A 284 -11.54 16.28 -11.50
CA MET A 284 -10.70 16.95 -10.50
C MET A 284 -9.26 17.02 -11.00
N THR A 285 -8.62 18.18 -10.80
CA THR A 285 -7.18 18.34 -11.03
C THR A 285 -6.49 18.45 -9.68
N ILE A 286 -5.53 17.56 -9.41
CA ILE A 286 -4.71 17.59 -8.20
C ILE A 286 -3.28 17.96 -8.57
N GLN A 287 -2.87 19.16 -8.22
CA GLN A 287 -1.48 19.60 -8.30
C GLN A 287 -0.73 19.12 -7.06
N LEU A 288 0.35 18.36 -7.29
CA LEU A 288 1.28 17.94 -6.24
C LEU A 288 2.41 18.97 -6.14
N GLY A 289 2.73 19.39 -4.92
CA GLY A 289 3.80 20.37 -4.68
C GLY A 289 4.64 20.02 -3.46
N LEU A 290 5.94 20.28 -3.57
CA LEU A 290 6.87 20.37 -2.45
C LEU A 290 7.26 21.83 -2.25
N GLY A 291 7.49 22.23 -1.00
CA GLY A 291 7.78 23.60 -0.64
C GLY A 291 8.25 23.72 0.80
N GLN A 292 8.02 24.89 1.38
CA GLN A 292 8.38 25.19 2.75
C GLN A 292 7.27 25.99 3.44
N LEU A 293 7.08 25.74 4.73
CA LEU A 293 6.21 26.50 5.61
C LEU A 293 7.02 27.03 6.81
N PRO A 294 6.58 28.09 7.49
CA PRO A 294 7.17 28.45 8.78
C PRO A 294 7.15 27.26 9.74
N CYS A 295 8.16 27.16 10.59
CA CYS A 295 8.19 26.11 11.62
C CYS A 295 6.93 26.15 12.49
N ASP A 296 6.36 24.98 12.77
CA ASP A 296 5.30 24.81 13.77
C ASP A 296 5.89 25.03 15.18
N ALA A 297 5.08 25.53 16.11
CA ALA A 297 5.45 25.69 17.51
C ALA A 297 5.89 24.36 18.16
N ALA A 298 5.38 23.22 17.66
CA ALA A 298 5.78 21.90 18.12
C ALA A 298 7.20 21.50 17.68
N GLN A 299 7.76 22.11 16.62
CA GLN A 299 9.06 21.74 16.04
C GLN A 299 10.22 22.44 16.76
N THR A 300 10.61 21.92 17.91
CA THR A 300 11.61 22.56 18.80
C THR A 300 13.01 22.70 18.21
N ASN A 301 13.36 21.94 17.17
CA ASN A 301 14.69 21.96 16.54
C ASN A 301 14.67 22.61 15.15
N CYS A 302 13.54 23.22 14.75
CA CYS A 302 13.38 23.88 13.46
C CYS A 302 13.85 25.33 13.55
N SER A 303 14.67 25.76 12.57
CA SER A 303 15.31 27.08 12.60
C SER A 303 14.39 28.22 12.15
N VAL A 304 13.83 28.14 10.93
CA VAL A 304 13.01 29.22 10.34
C VAL A 304 11.84 28.65 9.55
N ASN A 305 12.14 27.76 8.60
CA ASN A 305 11.15 27.09 7.78
C ASN A 305 11.35 25.57 7.85
N ALA A 306 10.25 24.83 7.80
CA ALA A 306 10.20 23.39 7.64
C ALA A 306 9.87 23.03 6.18
N PHE A 307 10.38 21.89 5.69
CA PHE A 307 9.87 21.30 4.46
C PHE A 307 8.38 20.98 4.59
N ALA A 308 7.65 21.24 3.52
CA ALA A 308 6.23 21.02 3.43
C ALA A 308 5.87 20.44 2.06
N ALA A 309 4.72 19.81 2.00
CA ALA A 309 4.14 19.29 0.80
C ALA A 309 2.65 19.60 0.80
N ALA A 310 2.09 19.71 -0.40
CA ALA A 310 0.71 20.13 -0.57
C ALA A 310 0.07 19.46 -1.79
N MET A 311 -1.22 19.20 -1.69
CA MET A 311 -2.09 18.93 -2.81
C MET A 311 -2.96 20.18 -3.03
N ASN A 312 -3.01 20.74 -4.24
CA ASN A 312 -3.72 21.98 -4.56
C ASN A 312 -3.41 23.17 -3.62
N GLY A 313 -2.16 23.26 -3.17
CA GLY A 313 -1.72 24.32 -2.26
C GLY A 313 -2.16 24.14 -0.80
N VAL A 314 -2.86 23.06 -0.46
CA VAL A 314 -3.26 22.71 0.91
C VAL A 314 -2.33 21.63 1.44
N SER A 315 -1.68 21.90 2.58
CA SER A 315 -0.84 20.93 3.29
C SER A 315 -1.67 20.21 4.33
N PHE A 316 -1.82 18.89 4.18
CA PHE A 316 -2.72 18.10 5.00
C PHE A 316 -2.16 17.88 6.42
N ARG A 317 -3.05 17.99 7.41
CA ARG A 317 -2.75 17.69 8.82
C ARG A 317 -3.76 16.68 9.34
N LEU A 318 -3.26 15.59 9.90
CA LEU A 318 -4.10 14.61 10.57
C LEU A 318 -4.76 15.23 11.81
N PRO A 319 -6.03 14.88 12.11
CA PRO A 319 -6.66 15.31 13.36
C PRO A 319 -5.96 14.65 14.56
N THR A 320 -6.12 15.26 15.74
CA THR A 320 -5.44 14.80 16.97
C THR A 320 -6.38 14.28 18.06
N GLN A 321 -7.68 14.58 17.97
CA GLN A 321 -8.67 14.24 19.01
C GLN A 321 -9.55 13.05 18.64
N MET A 322 -9.85 12.87 17.36
CA MET A 322 -10.66 11.76 16.85
C MET A 322 -10.29 11.46 15.40
N SER A 323 -10.52 10.24 14.94
CA SER A 323 -10.30 9.91 13.53
C SER A 323 -11.34 10.60 12.62
N LEU A 324 -10.99 10.79 11.35
CA LEU A 324 -11.90 11.37 10.36
C LEU A 324 -13.16 10.51 10.15
N LEU A 325 -13.03 9.19 10.20
CA LEU A 325 -14.16 8.27 10.04
C LEU A 325 -15.11 8.31 11.25
N GLU A 326 -14.58 8.39 12.47
CA GLU A 326 -15.41 8.67 13.66
C GLU A 326 -16.11 10.02 13.54
N ALA A 327 -15.42 11.05 13.04
CA ALA A 327 -16.00 12.37 12.84
C ALA A 327 -17.13 12.35 11.79
N GLN A 328 -16.96 11.61 10.70
CA GLN A 328 -18.00 11.39 9.68
C GLN A 328 -19.21 10.66 10.28
N PHE A 329 -18.97 9.54 10.96
CA PHE A 329 -20.01 8.69 11.53
C PHE A 329 -20.80 9.41 12.62
N GLY A 330 -20.10 10.12 13.51
CA GLY A 330 -20.68 10.89 14.61
C GLY A 330 -21.19 12.27 14.23
N ASN A 331 -21.05 12.69 12.97
CA ASN A 331 -21.35 14.04 12.48
C ASN A 331 -20.68 15.14 13.34
N ALA A 332 -19.41 14.93 13.69
CA ALA A 332 -18.65 15.84 14.53
C ALA A 332 -18.19 17.08 13.73
N SER A 333 -18.46 18.27 14.27
CA SER A 333 -18.08 19.54 13.65
C SER A 333 -16.65 19.95 14.01
N GLY A 334 -15.94 20.60 13.07
CA GLY A 334 -14.64 21.25 13.34
C GLY A 334 -13.43 20.32 13.26
N VAL A 335 -13.60 19.08 12.78
CA VAL A 335 -12.51 18.11 12.60
C VAL A 335 -11.89 18.21 11.20
N TYR A 336 -12.72 18.33 10.18
CA TYR A 336 -12.30 18.50 8.79
C TYR A 336 -13.26 19.44 8.04
N THR A 337 -12.81 19.91 6.88
CA THR A 337 -13.63 20.66 5.93
C THR A 337 -13.69 19.89 4.61
N ALA A 338 -14.82 20.00 3.90
CA ALA A 338 -15.03 19.37 2.59
C ALA A 338 -14.78 20.37 1.43
N ASP A 339 -13.97 21.40 1.69
CA ASP A 339 -13.77 22.58 0.82
C ASP A 339 -12.42 22.57 0.08
N PHE A 340 -11.77 21.40 0.00
CA PHE A 340 -10.53 21.24 -0.74
C PHE A 340 -10.70 21.72 -2.21
N PRO A 341 -9.95 22.75 -2.66
CA PRO A 341 -10.17 23.39 -3.96
C PRO A 341 -9.60 22.52 -5.10
N ASP A 342 -10.16 22.31 -6.30
CA ASP A 342 -11.47 22.59 -6.91
C ASP A 342 -12.44 21.39 -6.71
N GLY A 343 -13.70 21.64 -6.30
CA GLY A 343 -14.64 20.67 -5.70
C GLY A 343 -15.20 19.57 -6.62
N VAL A 344 -16.16 18.70 -6.23
CA VAL A 344 -16.63 18.20 -4.91
C VAL A 344 -16.24 16.71 -4.85
N PRO A 345 -15.89 16.14 -3.68
CA PRO A 345 -15.34 14.79 -3.63
C PRO A 345 -16.25 13.69 -4.21
N PRO A 346 -15.62 12.65 -4.76
CA PRO A 346 -16.17 11.71 -5.71
C PRO A 346 -16.59 10.44 -5.01
N ASN A 347 -17.19 9.58 -5.82
CA ASN A 347 -17.32 8.22 -5.45
C ASN A 347 -16.04 7.46 -5.97
N GLY A 348 -15.18 6.80 -5.13
CA GLY A 348 -14.21 5.60 -5.17
C GLY A 348 -14.52 4.04 -5.18
N THR A 349 -13.90 3.29 -6.11
CA THR A 349 -13.34 1.90 -6.03
C THR A 349 -12.66 1.64 -7.37
N ALA A 350 -11.54 0.91 -7.33
CA ALA A 350 -10.62 0.59 -8.44
C ALA A 350 -10.22 1.80 -9.32
N MET A 351 -9.01 2.32 -9.12
CA MET A 351 -8.48 3.34 -10.03
C MET A 351 -8.03 2.70 -11.33
N VAL A 352 -8.66 3.11 -12.42
CA VAL A 352 -8.31 2.73 -13.78
C VAL A 352 -7.47 3.85 -14.39
N GLU A 353 -6.23 3.53 -14.77
CA GLU A 353 -5.27 4.49 -15.31
C GLU A 353 -5.57 4.85 -16.77
N GLY A 354 -5.99 6.08 -17.05
CA GLY A 354 -6.29 6.54 -18.41
C GLY A 354 -5.03 6.80 -19.25
N THR A 355 -4.21 7.80 -18.88
CA THR A 355 -3.00 8.21 -19.64
C THR A 355 -2.02 8.99 -18.75
N LYS A 356 -0.74 8.95 -19.11
CA LYS A 356 0.34 9.77 -18.54
C LYS A 356 0.99 10.66 -19.60
N GLY A 357 1.58 11.77 -19.18
CA GLY A 357 2.34 12.64 -20.06
C GLY A 357 3.32 13.53 -19.30
N LEU A 358 4.30 14.08 -20.02
CA LEU A 358 5.24 15.08 -19.51
C LEU A 358 4.69 16.50 -19.72
N GLY A 359 5.20 17.45 -18.93
CA GLY A 359 4.80 18.86 -18.99
C GLY A 359 3.47 19.14 -18.29
N THR A 360 2.93 20.33 -18.51
CA THR A 360 1.66 20.76 -17.91
C THR A 360 0.47 20.04 -18.53
N PHE A 361 -0.40 19.45 -17.70
CA PHE A 361 -1.64 18.85 -18.15
C PHE A 361 -2.57 19.89 -18.79
N ALA A 362 -3.10 19.58 -19.97
CA ALA A 362 -4.12 20.39 -20.64
C ALA A 362 -5.46 19.63 -20.63
N PRO A 363 -6.46 20.06 -19.83
CA PRO A 363 -7.76 19.38 -19.76
C PRO A 363 -8.51 19.46 -21.10
N GLY A 364 -9.30 18.44 -21.42
CA GLY A 364 -10.22 18.43 -22.57
C GLY A 364 -9.78 17.64 -23.81
N ASN A 365 -8.54 17.17 -23.90
CA ASN A 365 -8.09 16.25 -24.96
C ASN A 365 -8.32 14.77 -24.56
N THR A 366 -9.58 14.35 -24.49
CA THR A 366 -9.92 12.97 -24.08
C THR A 366 -9.54 11.92 -25.12
N SER A 367 -9.27 12.31 -26.38
CA SER A 367 -8.79 11.39 -27.42
C SER A 367 -7.41 10.79 -27.13
N ALA A 368 -6.63 11.40 -26.25
CA ALA A 368 -5.34 10.88 -25.80
C ALA A 368 -5.47 9.82 -24.70
N TYR A 369 -6.67 9.55 -24.18
CA TYR A 369 -6.88 8.62 -23.07
C TYR A 369 -6.94 7.16 -23.54
N ASN A 370 -6.19 6.28 -22.87
CA ASN A 370 -6.43 4.85 -23.03
C ASN A 370 -7.73 4.48 -22.30
N LEU A 371 -8.80 4.28 -23.06
CA LEU A 371 -10.11 3.85 -22.57
C LEU A 371 -10.43 2.41 -22.97
N VAL A 372 -9.45 1.66 -23.49
CA VAL A 372 -9.64 0.30 -24.02
C VAL A 372 -9.10 -0.74 -23.04
N ASP A 373 -7.81 -0.64 -22.70
CA ASP A 373 -7.11 -1.57 -21.80
C ASP A 373 -6.24 -0.85 -20.74
N PRO A 374 -6.81 0.16 -20.04
CA PRO A 374 -6.11 0.81 -18.95
C PRO A 374 -5.80 -0.15 -17.80
N VAL A 375 -4.73 0.14 -17.03
CA VAL A 375 -4.37 -0.69 -15.88
C VAL A 375 -5.21 -0.31 -14.67
N ALA A 376 -5.91 -1.28 -14.08
CA ALA A 376 -6.49 -1.12 -12.75
C ALA A 376 -5.37 -1.23 -11.68
N ARG A 377 -5.24 -0.22 -10.81
CA ARG A 377 -4.18 -0.14 -9.79
C ARG A 377 -4.63 0.63 -8.55
N ASN A 378 -3.88 0.49 -7.46
CA ASN A 378 -4.08 1.25 -6.21
C ASN A 378 -3.01 2.33 -5.99
N THR A 379 -1.82 2.17 -6.57
CA THR A 379 -0.73 3.17 -6.54
C THR A 379 -0.32 3.54 -7.96
N ILE A 380 -0.11 4.83 -8.23
CA ILE A 380 0.32 5.34 -9.54
C ILE A 380 1.55 6.23 -9.41
N ALA A 381 2.61 5.90 -10.15
CA ALA A 381 3.76 6.78 -10.30
C ALA A 381 3.40 7.93 -11.26
N VAL A 382 3.36 9.16 -10.73
CA VAL A 382 3.26 10.37 -11.54
C VAL A 382 4.67 10.73 -12.04
N PRO A 383 4.89 10.85 -13.36
CA PRO A 383 6.23 11.12 -13.89
C PRO A 383 6.74 12.49 -13.42
N ALA A 384 8.06 12.60 -13.23
CA ALA A 384 8.70 13.85 -12.84
C ALA A 384 8.38 14.97 -13.86
N GLY A 385 7.82 16.07 -13.38
CA GLY A 385 7.41 17.19 -14.23
C GLY A 385 6.27 16.86 -15.21
N GLY A 386 5.46 15.84 -14.91
CA GLY A 386 4.35 15.41 -15.75
C GLY A 386 3.04 15.20 -14.98
N TRP A 387 2.16 14.39 -15.56
CA TRP A 387 0.80 14.16 -15.07
C TRP A 387 0.34 12.73 -15.32
N ALA A 388 -0.69 12.32 -14.58
CA ALA A 388 -1.41 11.07 -14.78
C ALA A 388 -2.92 11.31 -14.62
N VAL A 389 -3.73 10.62 -15.42
CA VAL A 389 -5.20 10.64 -15.33
C VAL A 389 -5.67 9.28 -14.82
N ILE A 390 -6.55 9.30 -13.82
CA ILE A 390 -7.19 8.14 -13.22
C ILE A 390 -8.72 8.29 -13.28
N ARG A 391 -9.45 7.18 -13.27
CA ARG A 391 -10.91 7.13 -13.10
C ARG A 391 -11.30 6.05 -12.11
N PHE A 392 -12.35 6.28 -11.32
CA PHE A 392 -12.87 5.32 -10.33
C PHE A 392 -14.33 5.61 -9.96
N VAL A 393 -15.01 4.73 -9.19
CA VAL A 393 -16.44 4.86 -8.76
C VAL A 393 -16.69 4.41 -7.30
N ALA A 394 -17.25 5.21 -6.38
CA ALA A 394 -17.58 4.96 -4.92
C ALA A 394 -19.04 4.92 -4.70
N ASN A 395 -19.50 3.83 -5.21
CA ASN A 395 -20.19 2.93 -4.34
C ASN A 395 -19.62 2.60 -2.91
N ASN A 396 -18.42 2.97 -2.43
CA ASN A 396 -17.91 2.58 -1.10
C ASN A 396 -17.86 3.71 -0.03
N PRO A 397 -18.85 3.79 0.89
CA PRO A 397 -18.91 4.82 1.94
C PRO A 397 -17.80 4.72 2.98
N GLY A 398 -17.25 5.87 3.39
CA GLY A 398 -16.18 5.96 4.38
C GLY A 398 -15.19 7.10 4.09
N MET A 399 -14.05 7.06 4.79
CA MET A 399 -12.95 8.02 4.66
C MET A 399 -11.74 7.32 4.02
N TRP A 400 -11.39 7.68 2.79
CA TRP A 400 -10.33 7.01 2.02
C TRP A 400 -9.11 7.91 1.87
N PHE A 401 -7.98 7.50 2.45
CA PHE A 401 -6.76 8.30 2.43
C PHE A 401 -6.08 8.22 1.06
N PHE A 402 -5.91 9.38 0.40
CA PHE A 402 -5.20 9.51 -0.86
C PHE A 402 -3.91 10.30 -0.62
N HIS A 403 -2.77 9.61 -0.62
CA HIS A 403 -1.50 10.20 -0.21
C HIS A 403 -0.32 9.70 -1.04
N CYS A 404 0.79 10.42 -0.96
CA CYS A 404 2.05 9.93 -1.51
C CYS A 404 2.55 8.73 -0.70
N HIS A 405 3.03 7.69 -1.39
CA HIS A 405 3.56 6.47 -0.75
C HIS A 405 5.06 6.55 -0.40
N LEU A 406 5.62 7.76 -0.38
CA LEU A 406 6.90 8.05 0.26
C LEU A 406 6.60 8.57 1.66
N ASP A 407 6.99 7.82 2.70
CA ASP A 407 6.56 8.11 4.08
C ASP A 407 6.97 9.49 4.56
N ALA A 408 8.14 9.98 4.13
CA ALA A 408 8.58 11.33 4.42
C ALA A 408 7.58 12.43 3.96
N HIS A 409 6.81 12.16 2.89
CA HIS A 409 5.91 13.16 2.31
C HIS A 409 4.57 13.27 3.03
N VAL A 410 4.14 12.24 3.75
CA VAL A 410 2.88 12.25 4.51
C VAL A 410 2.89 13.26 5.67
N PRO A 411 3.87 13.27 6.60
CA PRO A 411 3.93 14.27 7.67
C PRO A 411 4.24 15.68 7.16
N MET A 412 4.83 15.80 5.95
CA MET A 412 4.96 17.09 5.24
C MET A 412 3.63 17.60 4.67
N GLY A 413 2.60 16.75 4.59
CA GLY A 413 1.24 17.12 4.19
C GLY A 413 0.84 16.73 2.77
N LEU A 414 1.57 15.81 2.12
CA LEU A 414 1.23 15.32 0.77
C LEU A 414 0.15 14.22 0.82
N GLY A 415 -1.04 14.61 1.28
CA GLY A 415 -2.22 13.77 1.33
C GLY A 415 -3.51 14.56 1.25
N MET A 416 -4.60 13.84 1.06
CA MET A 416 -5.98 14.31 1.18
C MET A 416 -6.88 13.11 1.48
N VAL A 417 -8.15 13.33 1.79
CA VAL A 417 -9.10 12.25 2.05
C VAL A 417 -10.31 12.42 1.16
N PHE A 418 -10.75 11.32 0.54
CA PHE A 418 -12.06 11.25 -0.08
C PHE A 418 -13.08 10.80 0.96
N ALA A 419 -13.96 11.71 1.36
CA ALA A 419 -15.13 11.41 2.17
C ALA A 419 -16.26 10.96 1.25
N VAL A 420 -16.63 9.67 1.31
CA VAL A 420 -17.73 9.11 0.54
C VAL A 420 -18.95 9.01 1.46
N GLU A 421 -20.02 9.68 1.09
CA GLU A 421 -21.27 9.71 1.84
C GLU A 421 -22.09 8.41 1.68
N ASN A 422 -23.05 8.23 2.58
CA ASN A 422 -24.01 7.13 2.51
C ASN A 422 -24.90 7.25 1.27
N GLY A 423 -25.08 6.13 0.57
CA GLY A 423 -26.10 5.97 -0.45
C GLY A 423 -27.49 5.68 0.14
N THR A 424 -28.37 5.15 -0.71
CA THR A 424 -29.79 4.93 -0.38
C THR A 424 -30.11 3.49 0.02
N THR A 425 -29.14 2.58 -0.10
CA THR A 425 -29.30 1.14 0.12
C THR A 425 -28.37 0.65 1.23
N ALA A 426 -28.69 -0.47 1.87
CA ALA A 426 -27.89 -0.99 2.98
C ALA A 426 -26.44 -1.33 2.57
N ASP A 427 -26.23 -1.76 1.32
CA ASP A 427 -24.92 -2.04 0.73
C ASP A 427 -24.15 -0.79 0.28
N SER A 428 -24.71 0.40 0.51
CA SER A 428 -24.06 1.71 0.30
C SER A 428 -24.10 2.60 1.53
N MET A 429 -24.37 2.04 2.72
CA MET A 429 -24.35 2.76 3.99
C MET A 429 -23.17 2.34 4.85
N LEU A 430 -22.46 3.31 5.42
CA LEU A 430 -21.38 3.11 6.37
C LEU A 430 -21.89 2.29 7.58
N PRO A 431 -21.33 1.10 7.84
CA PRO A 431 -21.72 0.31 9.01
C PRO A 431 -21.29 0.98 10.32
N PRO A 432 -21.91 0.62 11.46
CA PRO A 432 -21.46 1.09 12.77
C PRO A 432 -20.02 0.61 13.06
N PRO A 433 -19.26 1.34 13.88
CA PRO A 433 -17.92 0.93 14.28
C PRO A 433 -17.97 -0.40 15.06
N PRO A 434 -16.93 -1.24 14.94
CA PRO A 434 -16.78 -2.42 15.79
C PRO A 434 -16.73 -2.06 17.28
N ALA A 435 -17.19 -2.96 18.14
CA ALA A 435 -17.22 -2.72 19.59
C ALA A 435 -15.81 -2.61 20.22
N ASP A 436 -14.80 -3.17 19.56
CA ASP A 436 -13.39 -3.14 19.96
C ASP A 436 -12.57 -2.08 19.20
N LEU A 437 -13.21 -1.14 18.49
CA LEU A 437 -12.51 -0.03 17.82
C LEU A 437 -11.64 0.74 18.83
N PRO A 438 -10.35 0.98 18.54
CA PRO A 438 -9.48 1.70 19.45
C PRO A 438 -10.00 3.11 19.71
N MET A 439 -10.08 3.46 21.00
CA MET A 439 -10.50 4.80 21.41
C MET A 439 -9.39 5.83 21.20
N CYS A 440 -9.82 7.02 20.82
CA CYS A 440 -9.10 8.27 21.03
C CYS A 440 -9.37 8.76 22.47
#